data_AF-A0AAW6UBK7-F1
#
_entry.id   AF-A0AAW6UBK7-F1
#
_cell.length_a   1.000
_cell.length_b   1.000
_cell.length_c   1.000
_cell.angle_alpha   90.00
_cell.angle_beta   90.00
_cell.angle_gamma   90.00
#
_symmetry.space_group_name_H-M   'P 1'
#
loop_
_entity.id
_entity.type
_entity.pdbx_description
1 polymer ?
#
loop_
_entity_poly.entity_id
_entity_poly.type
_entity_poly.pdbx_seq_one_letter_code
_entity_poly.pdbx_strand_id
1 'polypeptide(L)'
;MKNRILAVMPLVSVLFFLVAGLYWGQWVLGLTAFLLIPLSWIILTGKPLKRLSEIMPFICLVLFLWLGFGLNLWHPGWMVFFLIPLVNIIVERRINARKIVGIIVTGAYIGIGLATGQWHPTWIMFLLIPIINTIFFPQRHAYINLNKDMFRAKFKDIIIEHEQRKPKDDDDF
;
A
#
# COMPACT_ATOMS: atom_id res chain seq x y z
N MET A 1 -11.75 23.39 -5.89
CA MET A 1 -12.33 22.89 -4.62
C MET A 1 -11.42 21.89 -3.91
N LYS A 2 -10.86 20.88 -4.61
CA LYS A 2 -9.99 19.84 -4.03
C LYS A 2 -8.81 20.38 -3.19
N ASN A 3 -8.11 21.40 -3.67
CA ASN A 3 -6.95 21.98 -2.97
C ASN A 3 -7.32 22.69 -1.66
N ARG A 4 -8.54 23.27 -1.57
CA ARG A 4 -9.04 23.88 -0.33
C ARG A 4 -9.35 22.80 0.70
N ILE A 5 -9.92 21.68 0.26
CA ILE A 5 -10.20 20.53 1.13
C ILE A 5 -8.88 19.96 1.65
N LEU A 6 -7.88 19.74 0.79
CA LEU A 6 -6.56 19.23 1.19
C LEU A 6 -5.86 20.11 2.24
N ALA A 7 -5.95 21.43 2.10
CA ALA A 7 -5.35 22.37 3.06
C ALA A 7 -6.04 22.36 4.44
N VAL A 8 -7.32 21.99 4.50
CA VAL A 8 -8.12 21.98 5.74
C VAL A 8 -7.98 20.65 6.51
N MET A 9 -7.51 19.58 5.86
CA MET A 9 -7.43 18.24 6.48
C MET A 9 -6.53 18.14 7.72
N PRO A 10 -5.34 18.77 7.77
CA PRO A 10 -4.53 18.79 8.99
C PRO A 10 -5.27 19.43 10.18
N LEU A 11 -5.98 20.54 9.93
CA LEU A 11 -6.79 21.23 10.95
C LEU A 11 -7.92 20.33 11.45
N VAL A 12 -8.64 19.67 10.53
CA VAL A 12 -9.72 18.74 10.85
C VAL A 12 -9.19 17.55 11.67
N SER A 13 -8.05 16.98 11.26
CA SER A 13 -7.40 15.89 11.99
C SER A 13 -7.05 16.29 13.43
N VAL A 14 -6.48 17.48 13.63
CA VAL A 14 -6.13 17.98 14.96
C VAL A 14 -7.39 18.23 15.80
N LEU A 15 -8.44 18.78 15.20
CA LEU A 15 -9.72 18.97 15.89
C LEU A 15 -10.29 17.64 16.38
N PHE A 16 -10.32 16.61 15.52
CA PHE A 16 -10.78 15.27 15.91
C PHE A 16 -9.90 14.66 17.00
N PHE A 17 -8.59 14.81 16.93
CA PHE A 17 -7.66 14.37 17.97
C PHE A 17 -7.94 15.05 19.32
N LEU A 18 -8.14 16.37 19.32
CA LEU A 18 -8.43 17.14 20.53
C LEU A 18 -9.79 16.77 21.12
N VAL A 19 -10.82 16.58 20.30
CA VAL A 19 -12.13 16.10 20.78
C VAL A 19 -11.99 14.70 21.38
N ALA A 20 -11.28 13.78 20.72
CA ALA A 20 -11.02 12.43 21.25
C ALA A 20 -10.27 12.45 22.60
N GLY A 21 -9.26 13.31 22.74
CA GLY A 21 -8.47 13.43 23.95
C GLY A 21 -9.20 14.15 25.10
N LEU A 22 -9.84 15.29 24.81
CA LEU A 22 -10.46 16.15 25.83
C LEU A 22 -11.86 15.68 26.25
N TYR A 23 -12.67 15.21 25.30
CA TYR A 23 -14.05 14.79 25.59
C TYR A 23 -14.13 13.33 26.02
N TRP A 24 -13.41 12.43 25.33
CA TRP A 24 -13.44 11.00 25.63
C TRP A 24 -12.27 10.50 26.49
N GLY A 25 -11.23 11.31 26.71
CA GLY A 25 -10.02 10.89 27.44
C GLY A 25 -9.13 9.92 26.65
N GLN A 26 -9.45 9.64 25.38
CA GLN A 26 -8.82 8.60 24.57
C GLN A 26 -7.77 9.17 23.62
N TRP A 27 -6.68 9.70 24.18
CA TRP A 27 -5.59 10.31 23.41
C TRP A 27 -4.99 9.37 22.36
N VAL A 28 -4.84 8.09 22.73
CA VAL A 28 -4.21 7.08 21.88
C VAL A 28 -5.10 6.73 20.68
N LEU A 29 -6.41 6.56 20.89
CA LEU A 29 -7.35 6.37 19.76
C LEU A 29 -7.47 7.63 18.92
N GLY A 30 -7.39 8.81 19.53
CA GLY A 30 -7.32 10.08 18.83
C GLY A 30 -6.21 10.15 17.79
N LEU A 31 -5.07 9.47 17.99
CA LEU A 31 -3.97 9.46 17.03
C LEU A 31 -4.38 8.89 15.66
N THR A 32 -5.40 8.03 15.63
CA THR A 32 -5.94 7.50 14.37
C THR A 32 -6.54 8.60 13.48
N ALA A 33 -6.90 9.76 14.03
CA ALA A 33 -7.34 10.92 13.26
C ALA A 33 -6.26 11.44 12.30
N PHE A 34 -4.96 11.31 12.64
CA PHE A 34 -3.87 11.74 11.76
C PHE A 34 -3.78 10.95 10.46
N LEU A 35 -4.34 9.73 10.41
CA LEU A 35 -4.46 8.98 9.16
C LEU A 35 -5.41 9.65 8.14
N LEU A 36 -6.27 10.58 8.56
CA LEU A 36 -7.13 11.35 7.65
C LEU A 36 -6.31 12.18 6.65
N ILE A 37 -5.09 12.60 7.02
CA ILE A 37 -4.23 13.42 6.17
C ILE A 37 -3.82 12.64 4.90
N PRO A 38 -3.12 11.49 4.99
CA PRO A 38 -2.80 10.70 3.80
C PRO A 38 -4.05 10.16 3.11
N LEU A 39 -5.08 9.79 3.86
CA LEU A 39 -6.33 9.26 3.30
C LEU A 39 -7.02 10.27 2.40
N SER A 40 -7.06 11.54 2.81
CA SER A 40 -7.71 12.61 2.05
C SER A 40 -6.98 12.90 0.75
N TRP A 41 -5.64 12.88 0.77
CA TRP A 41 -4.84 12.98 -0.44
C TRP A 41 -5.21 11.87 -1.43
N ILE A 42 -5.35 10.65 -0.95
CA ILE A 42 -5.71 9.49 -1.78
C ILE A 42 -7.17 9.60 -2.28
N ILE A 43 -8.11 10.08 -1.48
CA ILE A 43 -9.51 10.20 -1.93
C ILE A 43 -9.68 11.29 -3.00
N LEU A 44 -8.97 12.43 -2.86
CA LEU A 44 -9.20 13.61 -3.69
C LEU A 44 -8.50 13.57 -5.06
N THR A 45 -7.43 12.79 -5.21
CA THR A 45 -6.53 12.84 -6.37
C THR A 45 -6.94 11.93 -7.54
N GLY A 46 -7.96 11.06 -7.43
CA GLY A 46 -8.25 10.05 -8.48
C GLY A 46 -9.70 9.55 -8.62
N LYS A 47 -9.88 8.47 -9.40
CA LYS A 47 -11.17 7.78 -9.64
C LYS A 47 -11.47 6.78 -8.49
N PRO A 48 -12.68 6.77 -7.89
CA PRO A 48 -12.94 6.07 -6.63
C PRO A 48 -12.80 4.53 -6.71
N LEU A 49 -13.21 3.91 -7.82
CA LEU A 49 -13.23 2.44 -7.95
C LEU A 49 -11.84 1.80 -8.04
N LYS A 50 -10.87 2.46 -8.70
CA LYS A 50 -9.49 1.94 -8.78
C LYS A 50 -8.68 2.21 -7.50
N ARG A 51 -9.15 3.11 -6.63
CA ARG A 51 -8.46 3.50 -5.39
C ARG A 51 -8.88 2.69 -4.17
N LEU A 52 -9.90 1.84 -4.27
CA LEU A 52 -10.25 0.95 -3.16
C LEU A 52 -9.03 0.15 -2.70
N SER A 53 -8.26 -0.43 -3.63
CA SER A 53 -7.01 -1.12 -3.33
C SER A 53 -5.95 -0.24 -2.65
N GLU A 54 -5.86 1.03 -3.04
CA GLU A 54 -4.91 2.01 -2.49
C GLU A 54 -5.31 2.49 -1.07
N ILE A 55 -6.62 2.56 -0.79
CA ILE A 55 -7.19 3.03 0.47
C ILE A 55 -7.24 1.89 1.50
N MET A 56 -7.36 0.64 1.07
CA MET A 56 -7.47 -0.53 1.95
C MET A 56 -6.40 -0.63 3.05
N PRO A 57 -5.10 -0.41 2.77
CA PRO A 57 -4.08 -0.47 3.82
C PRO A 57 -4.33 0.53 4.96
N PHE A 58 -4.81 1.74 4.63
CA PHE A 58 -5.12 2.76 5.63
C PHE A 58 -6.34 2.40 6.45
N ILE A 59 -7.40 1.88 5.80
CA ILE A 59 -8.60 1.41 6.51
C ILE A 59 -8.24 0.24 7.44
N CYS A 60 -7.46 -0.73 6.95
CA CYS A 60 -7.00 -1.85 7.76
C CYS A 60 -6.15 -1.38 8.95
N LEU A 61 -5.29 -0.38 8.75
CA LEU A 61 -4.47 0.20 9.81
C LEU A 61 -5.33 0.89 10.88
N VAL A 62 -6.35 1.68 10.49
CA VAL A 62 -7.28 2.30 11.44
C VAL A 62 -8.00 1.22 12.27
N LEU A 63 -8.54 0.20 11.61
CA LEU A 63 -9.22 -0.91 12.27
C LEU A 63 -8.27 -1.68 13.21
N PHE A 64 -7.04 -1.96 12.77
CA PHE A 64 -6.03 -2.63 13.58
C PHE A 64 -5.69 -1.84 14.85
N LEU A 65 -5.49 -0.52 14.73
CA LEU A 65 -5.19 0.34 15.87
C LEU A 65 -6.39 0.45 16.83
N TRP A 66 -7.61 0.48 16.31
CA TRP A 66 -8.83 0.43 17.14
C TRP A 66 -8.97 -0.89 17.89
N LEU A 67 -8.73 -2.02 17.23
CA LEU A 67 -8.75 -3.34 17.88
C LEU A 67 -7.63 -3.48 18.91
N GLY A 68 -6.44 -2.98 18.60
CA GLY A 68 -5.26 -3.03 19.48
C GLY A 68 -5.43 -2.14 20.71
N PHE A 69 -5.72 -0.85 20.53
CA PHE A 69 -5.83 0.08 21.65
C PHE A 69 -7.16 -0.02 22.40
N GLY A 70 -8.27 -0.31 21.70
CA GLY A 70 -9.59 -0.38 22.32
C GLY A 70 -9.87 -1.72 23.00
N LEU A 71 -9.48 -2.84 22.37
CA LEU A 71 -9.81 -4.19 22.84
C LEU A 71 -8.58 -5.01 23.28
N ASN A 72 -7.36 -4.46 23.21
CA ASN A 72 -6.10 -5.19 23.43
C ASN A 72 -5.91 -6.41 22.50
N LEU A 73 -6.61 -6.44 21.37
CA LEU A 73 -6.63 -7.54 20.41
C LEU A 73 -5.53 -7.42 19.36
N TRP A 74 -4.28 -7.21 19.78
CA TRP A 74 -3.13 -7.11 18.89
C TRP A 74 -2.85 -8.42 18.13
N HIS A 75 -3.06 -9.55 18.81
CA HIS A 75 -2.70 -10.88 18.33
C HIS A 75 -3.68 -11.48 17.31
N PRO A 76 -5.01 -11.27 17.40
CA PRO A 76 -5.92 -11.58 16.30
C PRO A 76 -6.17 -10.39 15.38
N GLY A 77 -5.90 -9.15 15.83
CA GLY A 77 -6.27 -7.93 15.10
C GLY A 77 -5.57 -7.78 13.74
N TRP A 78 -4.36 -8.33 13.57
CA TRP A 78 -3.64 -8.23 12.31
C TRP A 78 -4.32 -9.00 11.17
N MET A 79 -5.26 -9.91 11.46
CA MET A 79 -6.08 -10.56 10.44
C MET A 79 -6.83 -9.57 9.54
N VAL A 80 -7.11 -8.35 10.04
CA VAL A 80 -7.75 -7.31 9.24
C VAL A 80 -6.94 -6.98 7.98
N PHE A 81 -5.60 -7.14 8.01
CA PHE A 81 -4.77 -6.91 6.82
C PHE A 81 -5.04 -7.90 5.67
N PHE A 82 -5.70 -9.04 5.92
CA PHE A 82 -6.16 -9.93 4.85
C PHE A 82 -7.30 -9.34 4.00
N LEU A 83 -7.97 -8.28 4.46
CA LEU A 83 -8.91 -7.57 3.60
C LEU A 83 -8.21 -6.95 2.38
N ILE A 84 -6.92 -6.58 2.49
CA ILE A 84 -6.17 -5.98 1.38
C ILE A 84 -6.11 -6.93 0.17
N PRO A 85 -5.55 -8.15 0.27
CA PRO A 85 -5.53 -9.08 -0.86
C PRO A 85 -6.95 -9.49 -1.29
N LEU A 86 -7.90 -9.62 -0.35
CA LEU A 86 -9.29 -9.97 -0.67
C LEU A 86 -9.95 -8.91 -1.57
N VAL A 87 -9.84 -7.64 -1.22
CA VAL A 87 -10.38 -6.53 -2.00
C VAL A 87 -9.68 -6.42 -3.35
N ASN A 88 -8.37 -6.62 -3.40
CA ASN A 88 -7.63 -6.63 -4.67
C ASN A 88 -8.16 -7.71 -5.64
N ILE A 89 -8.50 -8.90 -5.14
CA ILE A 89 -9.11 -9.96 -5.95
C ILE A 89 -10.49 -9.53 -6.48
N ILE A 90 -11.32 -8.94 -5.62
CA ILE A 90 -12.68 -8.48 -5.98
C ILE A 90 -12.63 -7.37 -7.03
N VAL A 91 -11.74 -6.39 -6.85
CA VAL A 91 -11.62 -5.22 -7.73
C VAL A 91 -11.08 -5.61 -9.11
N GLU A 92 -10.05 -6.47 -9.18
CA GLU A 92 -9.44 -6.82 -10.47
C GLU A 92 -10.29 -7.78 -11.30
N ARG A 93 -11.30 -8.45 -10.72
CA ARG A 93 -12.21 -9.44 -11.36
C ARG A 93 -11.53 -10.52 -12.23
N ARG A 94 -10.20 -10.61 -12.17
CA ARG A 94 -9.35 -11.50 -12.96
C ARG A 94 -8.65 -12.44 -11.99
N ILE A 95 -9.12 -13.68 -12.00
CA ILE A 95 -8.57 -14.76 -11.18
C ILE A 95 -7.53 -15.48 -12.01
N ASN A 96 -6.26 -15.32 -11.62
CA ASN A 96 -5.15 -16.10 -12.15
C ASN A 96 -4.82 -17.22 -11.17
N ALA A 97 -4.24 -18.32 -11.65
CA ALA A 97 -3.85 -19.45 -10.79
C ALA A 97 -2.97 -19.02 -9.59
N ARG A 98 -2.10 -18.02 -9.80
CA ARG A 98 -1.30 -17.36 -8.73
C ARG A 98 -2.14 -16.81 -7.57
N LYS A 99 -3.29 -16.21 -7.88
CA LYS A 99 -4.21 -15.64 -6.88
C LYS A 99 -5.01 -16.73 -6.16
N ILE A 100 -5.39 -17.80 -6.89
CA ILE A 100 -6.11 -18.95 -6.32
C ILE A 100 -5.26 -19.59 -5.21
N VAL A 101 -3.96 -19.78 -5.43
CA VAL A 101 -3.02 -20.27 -4.41
C VAL A 101 -3.09 -19.41 -3.15
N GLY A 102 -3.05 -18.08 -3.32
CA GLY A 102 -3.17 -17.15 -2.20
C GLY A 102 -4.50 -17.27 -1.44
N ILE A 103 -5.63 -17.41 -2.16
CA ILE A 103 -6.96 -17.59 -1.57
C ILE A 103 -7.03 -18.89 -0.76
N ILE A 104 -6.55 -20.01 -1.32
CA ILE A 104 -6.58 -21.31 -0.66
C ILE A 104 -5.73 -21.29 0.62
N VAL A 105 -4.50 -20.76 0.54
CA VAL A 105 -3.61 -20.67 1.71
C VAL A 105 -4.21 -19.75 2.79
N THR A 106 -4.79 -18.62 2.39
CA THR A 106 -5.45 -17.70 3.34
C THR A 106 -6.69 -18.35 3.98
N GLY A 107 -7.50 -19.08 3.22
CA GLY A 107 -8.66 -19.81 3.74
C GLY A 107 -8.26 -20.93 4.70
N ALA A 108 -7.22 -21.71 4.37
CA ALA A 108 -6.66 -22.73 5.26
C ALA A 108 -6.12 -22.11 6.55
N TYR A 109 -5.41 -20.98 6.44
CA TYR A 109 -4.91 -20.22 7.59
C TYR A 109 -6.03 -19.78 8.53
N ILE A 110 -7.10 -19.18 7.99
CA ILE A 110 -8.27 -18.76 8.80
C ILE A 110 -8.95 -19.98 9.42
N GLY A 111 -9.15 -21.06 8.66
CA GLY A 111 -9.77 -22.30 9.17
C GLY A 111 -9.00 -22.91 10.35
N ILE A 112 -7.67 -22.99 10.24
CA ILE A 112 -6.79 -23.49 11.30
C ILE A 112 -6.80 -22.55 12.51
N GLY A 113 -6.72 -21.23 12.27
CA GLY A 113 -6.74 -20.22 13.32
C GLY A 113 -8.04 -20.23 14.12
N LEU A 114 -9.19 -20.42 13.46
CA LEU A 114 -10.49 -20.56 14.12
C LEU A 114 -10.63 -21.89 14.89
N ALA A 115 -10.13 -23.00 14.34
CA ALA A 115 -10.23 -24.32 14.97
C ALA A 115 -9.31 -24.49 16.18
N THR A 116 -8.10 -23.92 16.12
CA THR A 116 -7.06 -24.15 17.14
C THR A 116 -6.82 -22.94 18.04
N GLY A 117 -7.32 -21.76 17.66
CA GLY A 117 -7.00 -20.48 18.31
C GLY A 117 -5.54 -20.03 18.11
N GLN A 118 -4.71 -20.82 17.42
CA GLN A 118 -3.28 -20.56 17.24
C GLN A 118 -3.04 -19.72 15.98
N TRP A 119 -3.13 -18.41 16.14
CA TRP A 119 -2.83 -17.43 15.07
C TRP A 119 -1.32 -17.22 14.87
N HIS A 120 -0.55 -17.46 15.92
CA HIS A 120 0.91 -17.46 15.92
C HIS A 120 1.37 -18.85 16.36
N PRO A 121 2.27 -19.55 15.63
CA PRO A 121 3.16 -19.14 14.53
C PRO A 121 2.64 -19.48 13.11
N THR A 122 1.36 -19.82 12.98
CA THR A 122 0.75 -20.34 11.74
C THR A 122 0.84 -19.39 10.53
N TRP A 123 1.17 -18.11 10.75
CA TRP A 123 1.41 -17.13 9.70
C TRP A 123 2.54 -17.54 8.74
N ILE A 124 3.42 -18.46 9.16
CA ILE A 124 4.46 -19.03 8.31
C ILE A 124 3.89 -19.67 7.02
N MET A 125 2.62 -20.10 7.04
CA MET A 125 1.94 -20.59 5.83
C MET A 125 1.85 -19.54 4.72
N PHE A 126 1.83 -18.24 5.02
CA PHE A 126 1.83 -17.21 3.99
C PHE A 126 3.11 -17.18 3.16
N LEU A 127 4.24 -17.66 3.71
CA LEU A 127 5.48 -17.83 2.93
C LEU A 127 5.36 -18.95 1.88
N LEU A 128 4.41 -19.88 2.02
CA LEU A 128 4.14 -20.88 0.99
C LEU A 128 3.59 -20.23 -0.29
N ILE A 129 2.90 -19.10 -0.19
CA ILE A 129 2.33 -18.41 -1.36
C ILE A 129 3.43 -18.02 -2.36
N PRO A 130 4.48 -17.25 -2.01
CA PRO A 130 5.55 -16.93 -2.94
C PRO A 130 6.36 -18.16 -3.38
N ILE A 131 6.55 -19.16 -2.50
CA ILE A 131 7.27 -20.40 -2.84
C ILE A 131 6.53 -21.16 -3.94
N ILE A 132 5.25 -21.49 -3.72
CA ILE A 132 4.40 -22.17 -4.69
C ILE A 132 4.29 -21.34 -5.98
N ASN A 133 4.08 -20.03 -5.86
CA ASN A 133 3.92 -19.17 -7.02
C ASN A 133 5.19 -19.03 -7.86
N THR A 134 6.38 -19.13 -7.26
CA THR A 134 7.65 -19.09 -7.98
C THR A 134 7.95 -20.42 -8.68
N ILE A 135 7.68 -21.55 -8.01
CA ILE A 135 7.95 -22.89 -8.53
C ILE A 135 7.00 -23.25 -9.68
N PHE A 136 5.69 -23.05 -9.48
CA PHE A 136 4.68 -23.47 -10.47
C PHE A 136 4.43 -22.42 -11.56
N PHE A 137 4.74 -21.14 -11.30
CA PHE A 137 4.57 -20.05 -12.26
C PHE A 137 5.86 -19.22 -12.40
N PRO A 138 6.97 -19.82 -12.88
CA PRO A 138 8.22 -19.09 -13.11
C PRO A 138 7.98 -17.98 -14.13
N GLN A 139 8.36 -16.74 -13.79
CA GLN A 139 8.18 -15.59 -14.67
C GLN A 139 9.20 -15.66 -15.81
N ARG A 140 8.71 -15.82 -17.05
CA ARG A 140 9.54 -16.00 -18.26
C ARG A 140 10.10 -14.69 -18.84
N HIS A 141 9.91 -13.54 -18.19
CA HIS A 141 10.20 -12.22 -18.77
C HIS A 141 11.08 -11.38 -17.84
N ALA A 142 12.36 -11.74 -17.74
CA ALA A 142 13.39 -10.89 -17.16
C ALA A 142 14.74 -11.08 -17.85
N TYR A 143 14.76 -11.19 -19.17
CA TYR A 143 15.99 -10.94 -19.92
C TYR A 143 16.02 -9.44 -20.21
N ILE A 144 16.58 -8.65 -19.29
CA ILE A 144 17.07 -7.33 -19.68
C ILE A 144 18.30 -7.62 -20.54
N ASN A 145 18.10 -7.74 -21.85
CA ASN A 145 19.23 -7.77 -22.77
C ASN A 145 19.78 -6.34 -22.84
N LEU A 146 20.61 -5.98 -21.85
CA LEU A 146 21.37 -4.73 -21.84
C LEU A 146 22.38 -4.82 -22.99
N ASN A 147 21.92 -4.53 -24.20
CA ASN A 147 22.80 -4.44 -25.33
C ASN A 147 23.72 -3.23 -25.12
N LYS A 148 25.03 -3.45 -25.22
CA LYS A 148 26.08 -2.42 -25.15
C LYS A 148 25.77 -1.25 -26.09
N ASP A 149 25.16 -1.53 -27.24
CA ASP A 149 24.78 -0.51 -28.23
C ASP A 149 23.68 0.43 -27.72
N MET A 150 22.69 -0.10 -26.99
CA MET A 150 21.59 0.68 -26.41
C MET A 150 22.09 1.61 -25.31
N PHE A 151 23.03 1.15 -24.49
CA PHE A 151 23.67 1.97 -23.46
C PHE A 151 24.50 3.08 -24.10
N ARG A 152 25.30 2.76 -25.13
CA ARG A 152 26.13 3.74 -25.84
C ARG A 152 25.29 4.82 -26.54
N ALA A 153 24.13 4.45 -27.09
CA ALA A 153 23.19 5.40 -27.70
C ALA A 153 22.61 6.37 -26.66
N LYS A 154 22.14 5.87 -25.51
CA LYS A 154 21.63 6.72 -24.42
C LYS A 154 22.68 7.68 -23.88
N PHE A 155 23.92 7.22 -23.70
CA PHE A 155 25.00 8.11 -23.25
C PHE A 155 25.32 9.19 -24.27
N LYS A 156 25.30 8.85 -25.57
CA LYS A 156 25.55 9.83 -26.64
C LYS A 156 24.46 10.92 -26.67
N ASP A 157 23.18 10.54 -26.55
CA ASP A 157 22.07 11.51 -26.52
C ASP A 157 22.16 12.44 -25.31
N ILE A 158 22.46 11.91 -24.11
CA ILE A 158 22.59 12.74 -22.90
C ILE A 158 23.72 13.76 -23.04
N ILE A 159 24.85 13.37 -23.63
CA ILE A 159 26.00 14.26 -23.83
C ILE A 159 25.66 15.36 -24.86
N ILE A 160 25.04 14.99 -25.99
CA ILE A 160 24.66 15.94 -27.04
C ILE A 160 23.60 16.94 -26.54
N GLU A 161 22.59 16.46 -25.81
CA GLU A 161 21.55 17.33 -25.23
C GLU A 161 22.14 18.32 -24.21
N HIS A 162 23.18 17.92 -23.47
CA HIS A 162 23.85 18.80 -22.53
C HIS A 162 24.70 19.89 -23.22
N GLU A 163 25.32 19.55 -24.35
CA GLU A 163 26.14 20.48 -25.14
C GLU A 163 25.29 21.52 -25.89
N GLN A 164 24.10 21.13 -26.38
CA GLN A 164 23.15 22.06 -27.02
C GLN A 164 22.46 23.02 -26.04
N ARG A 165 22.54 22.78 -24.73
CA ARG A 165 21.99 23.66 -23.67
C ARG A 165 23.01 24.64 -23.08
N LYS A 166 24.28 24.63 -23.50
CA LYS A 166 25.18 25.72 -23.13
C LYS A 166 24.66 27.01 -23.79
N PRO A 167 24.25 28.04 -23.03
CA PRO A 167 24.02 29.35 -23.61
C PRO A 167 25.33 29.77 -24.30
N LYS A 168 25.21 30.29 -25.51
CA LYS A 168 26.31 30.88 -26.26
C LYS A 168 26.85 32.01 -25.37
N ASP A 169 27.98 31.78 -24.71
CA ASP A 169 28.62 32.81 -23.89
C ASP A 169 28.83 34.05 -24.77
N ASP A 170 28.45 35.18 -24.19
CA ASP A 170 28.50 36.54 -24.73
C ASP A 170 29.97 36.96 -24.98
N ASP A 171 30.58 36.44 -26.03
CA ASP A 171 31.89 36.90 -26.52
C ASP A 171 31.72 37.46 -27.93
N ASP A 172 31.20 38.69 -28.04
CA ASP A 172 31.53 39.61 -29.12
C ASP A 172 31.52 41.04 -28.57
N PHE A 173 32.74 41.60 -28.48
CA PHE A 173 33.06 43.01 -28.24
C PHE A 173 32.58 43.90 -29.39
#